data_AF-A0A5C3Q7P7-F1
#
_entry.id   AF-A0A5C3Q7P7-F1
#
_cell.length_a   1.000
_cell.length_b   1.000
_cell.length_c   1.000
_cell.angle_alpha   90.00
_cell.angle_beta   90.00
_cell.angle_gamma   90.00
#
_symmetry.space_group_name_H-M   'P 1'
#
loop_
_entity.id
_entity.type
_entity.pdbx_description
1 polymer ?
#
loop_
_entity_poly.entity_id
_entity_poly.type
_entity_poly.pdbx_seq_one_letter_code
_entity_poly.pdbx_strand_id
1 'polypeptide(L)'
;MRTPDGGGKGKKSHHPNPPAFRSEWVMWVGNVPSDSTHDELWQFFTRPEEVADQNDRGEGTSGGKPGAGIFLISRSSCAFVNLASEEQLDAAIFSFNGLSLRPHDPRVPKLVCRVRRREDDMRAGVGGQRGIGLHAKWLKEQQAMTRQDAAEPQRPRTISATSDTTTDDTNSSFLERYFPKRYFILKSLTQYDLDLSVTKGLWATQKHNEGVLDKAFRTSHDVYLIFGVNKSGEFYGCARPAGEWGESFRIEWIKTERLPFHRTKHLRNPWNHDREVKVSRDGTELEPTVGEALLREWDRFSAEVAGKQPAADGEGPSEGGGGGGGGGGRRRRGRGTND
;
A
#
# COMPACT_ATOMS: atom_id res chain seq x y z
N MET A 1 14.00 46.40 19.38
CA MET A 1 12.62 46.07 18.94
C MET A 1 12.54 44.58 18.67
N ARG A 2 11.64 43.89 19.40
CA ARG A 2 11.12 42.52 19.12
C ARG A 2 10.29 42.58 17.82
N THR A 3 10.07 41.59 16.94
CA THR A 3 9.75 40.13 16.93
C THR A 3 9.64 39.72 15.42
N PRO A 4 9.27 38.48 15.02
CA PRO A 4 9.66 37.15 15.50
C PRO A 4 10.08 36.20 14.36
N ASP A 5 10.88 35.20 14.70
CA ASP A 5 11.22 34.05 13.86
C ASP A 5 10.05 33.06 13.80
N GLY A 6 9.66 32.68 12.58
CA GLY A 6 8.51 31.82 12.30
C GLY A 6 8.87 30.35 12.48
N GLY A 7 8.39 29.74 13.58
CA GLY A 7 8.59 28.34 13.91
C GLY A 7 8.12 27.37 12.80
N GLY A 8 9.06 26.90 11.99
CA GLY A 8 8.89 25.74 11.14
C GLY A 8 8.73 24.48 11.99
N LYS A 9 7.54 23.87 11.95
CA LYS A 9 7.28 22.57 12.57
C LYS A 9 8.25 21.53 12.00
N GLY A 10 9.22 21.12 12.81
CA GLY A 10 10.16 20.05 12.49
C GLY A 10 9.43 18.78 12.07
N LYS A 11 9.85 18.23 10.92
CA LYS A 11 9.46 16.90 10.43
C LYS A 11 9.74 15.87 11.53
N LYS A 12 8.71 15.16 11.97
CA LYS A 12 8.82 14.11 13.00
C LYS A 12 9.63 12.93 12.46
N SER A 13 10.53 12.47 13.33
CA SER A 13 11.53 11.42 13.15
C SER A 13 10.92 10.04 12.88
N HIS A 14 11.51 9.40 11.86
CA HIS A 14 11.69 7.97 11.68
C HIS A 14 10.81 7.03 12.53
N HIS A 15 9.73 6.50 11.94
CA HIS A 15 9.14 5.26 12.43
C HIS A 15 10.10 4.11 12.08
N PRO A 16 10.60 3.33 13.05
CA PRO A 16 11.39 2.15 12.74
C PRO A 16 10.53 1.21 11.90
N ASN A 17 11.12 0.65 10.84
CA ASN A 17 10.49 -0.45 10.12
C ASN A 17 10.16 -1.57 11.13
N PRO A 18 9.00 -2.25 11.00
CA PRO A 18 8.76 -3.45 11.78
C PRO A 18 9.95 -4.41 11.60
N PRO A 19 10.50 -5.00 12.67
CA PRO A 19 11.62 -5.92 12.57
C PRO A 19 11.27 -7.04 11.59
N ALA A 20 12.29 -7.52 10.87
CA ALA A 20 12.16 -8.63 9.91
C ALA A 20 11.60 -9.90 10.56
N PHE A 21 11.75 -10.02 11.88
CA PHE A 21 11.16 -11.06 12.72
C PHE A 21 10.15 -10.42 13.69
N ARG A 22 8.86 -10.64 13.44
CA ARG A 22 7.80 -10.37 14.42
C ARG A 22 7.74 -11.57 15.36
N SER A 23 7.79 -11.36 16.68
CA SER A 23 7.61 -12.46 17.63
C SER A 23 6.25 -13.13 17.44
N GLU A 24 6.13 -14.41 17.77
CA GLU A 24 4.81 -15.08 17.80
C GLU A 24 3.93 -14.53 18.94
N TRP A 25 4.57 -13.98 19.98
CA TRP A 25 3.94 -13.48 21.20
C TRP A 25 3.75 -11.97 21.11
N VAL A 26 2.59 -11.54 20.59
CA VAL A 26 2.26 -10.13 20.40
C VAL A 26 0.99 -9.77 21.16
N MET A 27 1.08 -8.71 21.97
CA MET A 27 -0.08 -8.09 22.60
C MET A 27 -0.57 -6.94 21.72
N TRP A 28 -1.84 -6.97 21.33
CA TRP A 28 -2.52 -5.80 20.78
C TRP A 28 -3.04 -4.93 21.92
N VAL A 29 -2.77 -3.64 21.83
CA VAL A 29 -3.24 -2.63 22.79
C VAL A 29 -4.15 -1.67 22.04
N GLY A 30 -5.43 -1.62 22.42
CA GLY A 30 -6.42 -0.67 21.95
C GLY A 30 -6.61 0.50 22.90
N ASN A 31 -7.39 1.50 22.45
CA ASN A 31 -7.69 2.73 23.20
C ASN A 31 -6.46 3.55 23.58
N VAL A 32 -5.39 3.45 22.79
CA VAL A 32 -4.19 4.26 23.01
C VAL A 32 -4.49 5.72 22.66
N PRO A 33 -4.25 6.69 23.56
CA PRO A 33 -4.47 8.10 23.29
C PRO A 33 -3.74 8.58 22.03
N SER A 34 -4.37 9.46 21.26
CA SER A 34 -3.83 9.91 19.97
C SER A 34 -2.54 10.72 20.09
N ASP A 35 -2.30 11.33 21.24
CA ASP A 35 -1.12 12.14 21.58
C ASP A 35 -0.03 11.32 22.29
N SER A 36 -0.25 10.02 22.52
CA SER A 36 0.75 9.16 23.16
C SER A 36 2.03 9.05 22.36
N THR A 37 3.14 8.91 23.08
CA THR A 37 4.47 8.71 22.49
C THR A 37 4.92 7.27 22.65
N HIS A 38 5.91 6.87 21.84
CA HIS A 38 6.55 5.56 22.01
C HIS A 38 7.16 5.41 23.41
N ASP A 39 7.81 6.46 23.91
CA ASP A 39 8.48 6.44 25.21
C ASP A 39 7.50 6.33 26.39
N GLU A 40 6.33 6.99 26.29
CA GLU A 40 5.25 6.87 27.28
C GLU A 40 4.77 5.41 27.39
N LEU A 41 4.52 4.76 26.25
CA LEU A 41 4.12 3.35 26.22
C LEU A 41 5.24 2.44 26.71
N TRP A 42 6.48 2.73 26.33
CA TRP A 42 7.64 1.98 26.80
C TRP A 42 7.73 2.00 28.32
N GLN A 43 7.68 3.19 28.94
CA GLN A 43 7.71 3.33 30.39
C GLN A 43 6.53 2.60 31.07
N PHE A 44 5.33 2.73 30.50
CA PHE A 44 4.14 2.07 31.05
C PHE A 44 4.26 0.55 31.04
N PHE A 45 4.68 -0.06 29.92
CA PHE A 45 4.78 -1.52 29.77
C PHE A 45 6.08 -2.12 30.32
N THR A 46 7.04 -1.30 30.77
CA THR A 46 8.29 -1.76 31.39
C THR A 46 8.37 -1.48 32.88
N ARG A 47 7.32 -0.87 33.47
CA ARG A 47 7.30 -0.60 34.90
C ARG A 47 7.42 -1.91 35.69
N PRO A 48 8.25 -1.96 36.75
CA PRO A 48 8.22 -3.06 37.69
C PRO A 48 6.79 -3.23 38.24
N GLU A 49 6.31 -4.47 38.38
CA GLU A 49 5.08 -4.69 39.15
C GLU A 49 5.30 -4.17 40.57
N GLU A 50 4.68 -3.05 40.92
CA GLU A 50 4.53 -2.67 42.31
C GLU A 50 3.55 -3.67 42.92
N VAL A 51 4.13 -4.66 43.60
CA VAL A 51 3.46 -5.72 44.36
C VAL A 51 2.34 -5.11 45.19
N ALA A 52 1.10 -5.40 44.80
CA ALA A 52 -0.02 -5.28 45.69
C ALA A 52 0.09 -6.39 46.74
N ASP A 53 0.34 -5.94 47.96
CA ASP A 53 0.14 -6.60 49.26
C ASP A 53 1.26 -7.46 49.88
N GLN A 54 1.51 -7.15 51.15
CA GLN A 54 2.49 -7.78 52.03
C GLN A 54 1.92 -9.09 52.56
N ASN A 55 2.37 -10.23 52.03
CA ASN A 55 2.57 -11.53 52.68
C ASN A 55 2.39 -12.64 51.65
N ASP A 56 3.48 -13.21 51.15
CA ASP A 56 3.85 -14.61 51.41
C ASP A 56 5.14 -14.94 50.65
N ARG A 57 5.94 -15.83 51.22
CA ARG A 57 7.27 -16.21 50.71
C ARG A 57 7.13 -17.15 49.51
N GLY A 58 7.60 -16.71 48.35
CA GLY A 58 7.78 -17.57 47.17
C GLY A 58 8.71 -16.92 46.15
N GLU A 59 9.89 -17.51 45.99
CA GLU A 59 10.90 -17.17 44.99
C GLU A 59 10.29 -17.34 43.58
N GLY A 60 10.09 -16.25 42.83
CA GLY A 60 9.32 -16.28 41.59
C GLY A 60 9.58 -15.11 40.63
N THR A 61 10.24 -15.46 39.51
CA THR A 61 10.11 -14.93 38.14
C THR A 61 10.15 -13.41 37.91
N SER A 62 11.24 -12.95 37.30
CA SER A 62 11.43 -11.58 36.81
C SER A 62 10.28 -11.11 35.92
N GLY A 63 9.52 -10.12 36.40
CA GLY A 63 8.48 -9.40 35.68
C GLY A 63 8.91 -9.02 34.26
N GLY A 64 8.04 -9.37 33.31
CA GLY A 64 8.30 -9.38 31.88
C GLY A 64 8.73 -8.03 31.31
N LYS A 65 10.01 -7.92 30.96
CA LYS A 65 10.48 -6.88 30.03
C LYS A 65 9.97 -7.21 28.63
N PRO A 66 9.50 -6.23 27.83
CA PRO A 66 9.23 -6.44 26.43
C PRO A 66 10.49 -6.92 25.71
N GLY A 67 10.51 -8.18 25.31
CA GLY A 67 11.69 -8.80 24.69
C GLY A 67 12.02 -8.28 23.30
N ALA A 68 11.05 -7.67 22.59
CA ALA A 68 11.18 -7.44 21.15
C ALA A 68 10.65 -6.09 20.61
N GLY A 69 10.08 -5.21 21.45
CA GLY A 69 9.78 -3.81 21.07
C GLY A 69 8.29 -3.42 20.97
N ILE A 70 8.02 -2.11 20.97
CA ILE A 70 6.67 -1.52 20.93
C ILE A 70 6.44 -0.78 19.62
N PHE A 71 5.28 -1.02 18.98
CA PHE A 71 4.87 -0.38 17.73
C PHE A 71 3.59 0.42 17.92
N LEU A 72 3.72 1.74 18.07
CA LEU A 72 2.58 2.65 18.14
C LEU A 72 2.00 2.95 16.76
N ILE A 73 0.68 2.82 16.64
CA ILE A 73 -0.11 3.24 15.48
C ILE A 73 -1.14 4.27 15.94
N SER A 74 -0.69 5.53 16.08
CA SER A 74 -1.54 6.64 16.55
C SER A 74 -2.80 6.84 15.70
N ARG A 75 -2.73 6.58 14.39
CA ARG A 75 -3.87 6.74 13.45
C ARG A 75 -5.05 5.82 13.74
N SER A 76 -4.86 4.74 14.48
CA SER A 76 -5.91 3.79 14.85
C SER A 76 -5.98 3.57 16.36
N SER A 77 -5.41 4.50 17.14
CA SER A 77 -5.41 4.45 18.61
C SER A 77 -5.02 3.08 19.15
N CYS A 78 -3.98 2.49 18.57
CA CYS A 78 -3.51 1.17 18.98
C CYS A 78 -2.00 1.06 18.98
N ALA A 79 -1.48 0.10 19.74
CA ALA A 79 -0.08 -0.29 19.73
C ALA A 79 0.06 -1.82 19.69
N PHE A 80 1.25 -2.29 19.29
CA PHE A 80 1.64 -3.69 19.41
C PHE A 80 2.85 -3.80 20.31
N VAL A 81 2.79 -4.70 21.29
CA VAL A 81 3.92 -4.98 22.19
C VAL A 81 4.41 -6.38 21.88
N ASN A 82 5.65 -6.51 21.43
CA ASN A 82 6.28 -7.79 21.14
C ASN A 82 6.99 -8.30 22.41
N LEU A 83 6.65 -9.52 22.80
CA LEU A 83 7.11 -10.19 24.01
C LEU A 83 7.94 -11.42 23.65
N ALA A 84 8.80 -11.87 24.57
CA ALA A 84 9.75 -12.94 24.29
C ALA A 84 9.11 -14.34 24.37
N SER A 85 8.05 -14.50 25.17
CA SER A 85 7.40 -15.80 25.40
C SER A 85 5.88 -15.65 25.61
N GLU A 86 5.17 -16.77 25.55
CA GLU A 86 3.73 -16.85 25.81
C GLU A 86 3.41 -16.45 27.25
N GLU A 87 4.23 -16.87 28.22
CA GLU A 87 4.03 -16.54 29.64
C GLU A 87 4.15 -15.04 29.89
N GLN A 88 5.08 -14.36 29.20
CA GLN A 88 5.19 -12.90 29.27
C GLN A 88 3.98 -12.20 28.65
N LEU A 89 3.40 -12.77 27.59
CA LEU A 89 2.21 -12.26 26.95
C LEU A 89 1.00 -12.33 27.87
N ASP A 90 0.77 -13.49 28.48
CA ASP A 90 -0.34 -13.66 29.40
C ASP A 90 -0.18 -12.80 30.65
N ALA A 91 1.03 -12.74 31.22
CA ALA A 91 1.33 -11.86 32.34
C ALA A 91 1.11 -10.37 31.98
N ALA A 92 1.59 -9.91 30.83
CA ALA A 92 1.38 -8.52 30.40
C ALA A 92 -0.10 -8.20 30.17
N ILE A 93 -0.87 -9.11 29.57
CA ILE A 93 -2.31 -8.91 29.40
C ILE A 93 -2.99 -8.81 30.76
N PHE A 94 -2.67 -9.72 31.69
CA PHE A 94 -3.21 -9.71 33.04
C PHE A 94 -2.90 -8.40 33.79
N SER A 95 -1.64 -7.94 33.75
CA SER A 95 -1.19 -6.79 34.53
C SER A 95 -1.58 -5.43 33.93
N PHE A 96 -1.86 -5.34 32.61
CA PHE A 96 -2.10 -4.06 31.93
C PHE A 96 -3.49 -3.89 31.33
N ASN A 97 -4.25 -4.95 31.07
CA ASN A 97 -5.59 -4.83 30.51
C ASN A 97 -6.51 -4.05 31.46
N GLY A 98 -7.26 -3.08 30.94
CA GLY A 98 -8.20 -2.28 31.73
C GLY A 98 -7.55 -1.16 32.56
N LEU A 99 -6.23 -0.97 32.47
CA LEU A 99 -5.55 0.16 33.10
C LEU A 99 -5.57 1.41 32.20
N SER A 100 -5.59 2.59 32.82
CA SER A 100 -5.40 3.85 32.09
C SER A 100 -3.91 4.13 31.92
N LEU A 101 -3.52 4.56 30.72
CA LEU A 101 -2.15 5.03 30.45
C LEU A 101 -1.80 6.26 31.30
N ARG A 102 -2.80 7.09 31.62
CA ARG A 102 -2.66 8.30 32.45
C ARG A 102 -3.70 8.26 33.56
N PRO A 103 -3.42 7.59 34.70
CA PRO A 103 -4.39 7.43 35.79
C PRO A 103 -4.93 8.74 36.38
N HIS A 104 -4.16 9.82 36.27
CA HIS A 104 -4.51 11.16 36.76
C HIS A 104 -5.50 11.91 35.84
N ASP A 105 -5.74 11.44 34.61
CA ASP A 105 -6.71 12.05 33.69
C ASP A 105 -7.90 11.10 33.46
N PRO A 106 -9.07 11.36 34.08
CA PRO A 106 -10.24 10.49 33.97
C PRO A 106 -10.86 10.46 32.56
N ARG A 107 -10.44 11.35 31.65
CA ARG A 107 -10.93 11.36 30.25
C ARG A 107 -10.19 10.34 29.39
N VAL A 108 -9.04 9.84 29.85
CA VAL A 108 -8.24 8.87 29.12
C VAL A 108 -8.88 7.49 29.26
N PRO A 109 -9.27 6.85 28.15
CA PRO A 109 -9.91 5.55 28.21
C PRO A 109 -8.93 4.49 28.74
N LYS A 110 -9.50 3.46 29.37
CA LYS A 110 -8.75 2.27 29.76
C LYS A 110 -8.26 1.53 28.52
N LEU A 111 -7.02 1.07 28.58
CA LEU A 111 -6.40 0.26 27.54
C LEU A 111 -7.11 -1.09 27.43
N VAL A 112 -7.22 -1.59 26.21
CA VAL A 112 -7.67 -2.96 25.93
C VAL A 112 -6.47 -3.76 25.47
N CYS A 113 -6.01 -4.67 26.31
CA CYS A 113 -4.87 -5.54 26.01
C CYS A 113 -5.39 -6.95 25.72
N ARG A 114 -5.00 -7.52 24.57
CA ARG A 114 -5.37 -8.88 24.20
C ARG A 114 -4.31 -9.54 23.34
N VAL A 115 -4.34 -10.87 23.29
CA VAL A 115 -3.53 -11.66 22.36
C VAL A 115 -3.84 -11.24 20.93
N ARG A 116 -2.79 -10.95 20.16
CA ARG A 116 -2.86 -10.77 18.72
C ARG A 116 -2.59 -12.11 18.05
N ARG A 117 -3.63 -12.80 17.59
CA ARG A 117 -3.48 -14.11 16.94
C ARG A 117 -3.00 -13.97 15.49
N ARG A 118 -2.42 -15.04 14.93
CA ARG A 118 -2.01 -15.08 13.51
C ARG A 118 -3.19 -14.87 12.56
N GLU A 119 -4.36 -15.38 12.89
CA GLU A 119 -5.57 -15.21 12.07
C GLU A 119 -6.03 -13.75 12.05
N ASP A 120 -5.77 -12.99 13.11
CA ASP A 120 -6.07 -11.55 13.16
C ASP A 120 -5.17 -10.77 12.19
N ASP A 121 -3.95 -11.23 11.92
CA ASP A 121 -3.07 -10.65 10.91
C ASP A 121 -3.60 -10.91 9.51
N MET A 122 -4.14 -12.11 9.26
CA MET A 122 -4.81 -12.46 8.01
C MET A 122 -6.10 -11.66 7.78
N ARG A 123 -6.74 -11.16 8.84
CA ARG A 123 -7.95 -10.32 8.74
C ARG A 123 -7.69 -8.82 8.78
N ALA A 124 -6.55 -8.38 9.31
CA ALA A 124 -6.27 -6.94 9.47
C ALA A 124 -5.63 -6.30 8.23
N GLY A 125 -5.91 -5.01 8.06
CA GLY A 125 -5.41 -4.26 6.91
C GLY A 125 -6.03 -4.79 5.61
N VAL A 126 -5.18 -5.12 4.64
CA VAL A 126 -5.60 -5.69 3.35
C VAL A 126 -6.02 -7.15 3.46
N GLY A 127 -5.68 -7.84 4.56
CA GLY A 127 -6.07 -9.22 4.79
C GLY A 127 -7.59 -9.45 4.71
N GLY A 128 -8.39 -8.50 5.23
CA GLY A 128 -9.85 -8.53 5.11
C GLY A 128 -10.38 -8.39 3.68
N GLN A 129 -9.59 -7.87 2.74
CA GLN A 129 -9.93 -7.82 1.32
C GLN A 129 -9.71 -9.16 0.61
N ARG A 130 -8.85 -10.03 1.16
CA ARG A 130 -8.35 -11.25 0.50
C ARG A 130 -9.31 -12.45 0.61
N GLY A 131 -10.51 -12.25 1.15
CA GLY A 131 -11.49 -13.30 1.44
C GLY A 131 -12.44 -13.63 0.27
N ILE A 132 -12.78 -14.92 0.15
CA ILE A 132 -13.95 -15.40 -0.59
C ILE A 132 -15.17 -14.71 -0.01
N GLY A 133 -15.70 -13.71 -0.70
CA GLY A 133 -16.83 -12.93 -0.21
C GLY A 133 -16.82 -11.48 -0.64
N LEU A 134 -15.66 -10.87 -0.87
CA LEU A 134 -15.60 -9.48 -1.35
C LEU A 134 -16.18 -9.38 -2.77
N HIS A 135 -15.69 -10.22 -3.67
CA HIS A 135 -16.15 -10.34 -5.06
C HIS A 135 -17.62 -10.77 -5.14
N ALA A 136 -18.03 -11.73 -4.30
CA ALA A 136 -19.42 -12.18 -4.21
C ALA A 136 -20.36 -11.12 -3.63
N LYS A 137 -19.91 -10.34 -2.64
CA LYS A 137 -20.67 -9.23 -2.04
C LYS A 137 -20.87 -8.11 -3.07
N TRP A 138 -19.82 -7.70 -3.77
CA TRP A 138 -19.90 -6.68 -4.81
C TRP A 138 -20.91 -7.06 -5.89
N LEU A 139 -20.93 -8.33 -6.34
CA LEU A 139 -21.93 -8.78 -7.31
C LEU A 139 -23.37 -8.72 -6.79
N LYS A 140 -23.60 -9.10 -5.52
CA LYS A 140 -24.93 -8.97 -4.91
C LYS A 140 -25.36 -7.50 -4.87
N GLU A 141 -24.44 -6.59 -4.54
CA GLU A 141 -24.69 -5.15 -4.55
C GLU A 141 -24.99 -4.62 -5.95
N GLN A 142 -24.22 -5.02 -6.96
CA GLN A 142 -24.47 -4.67 -8.36
C GLN A 142 -25.82 -5.17 -8.87
N GLN A 143 -26.16 -6.43 -8.58
CA GLN A 143 -27.47 -7.00 -8.94
C GLN A 143 -28.63 -6.27 -8.24
N ALA A 144 -28.43 -5.83 -6.99
CA ALA A 144 -29.43 -5.04 -6.27
C ALA A 144 -29.61 -3.64 -6.88
N MET A 145 -28.52 -2.97 -7.28
CA MET A 145 -28.57 -1.68 -7.97
C MET A 145 -29.28 -1.80 -9.32
N THR A 146 -28.92 -2.77 -10.16
CA THR A 146 -29.60 -3.00 -11.45
C THR A 146 -31.09 -3.31 -11.29
N ARG A 147 -31.49 -4.02 -10.22
CA ARG A 147 -32.90 -4.29 -9.91
C ARG A 147 -33.66 -3.05 -9.42
N GLN A 148 -32.99 -2.11 -8.75
CA GLN A 148 -33.59 -0.85 -8.34
C GLN A 148 -33.76 0.11 -9.52
N ASP A 149 -32.78 0.16 -10.44
CA ASP A 149 -32.87 0.98 -11.65
C ASP A 149 -33.90 0.43 -12.66
N ALA A 150 -34.19 -0.87 -12.63
CA ALA A 150 -35.19 -1.52 -13.48
C ALA A 150 -36.62 -1.53 -12.89
N ALA A 151 -36.85 -0.94 -11.72
CA ALA A 151 -38.16 -0.89 -11.07
C ALA A 151 -39.02 0.30 -11.54
N GLU A 152 -39.36 0.31 -12.83
CA GLU A 152 -40.55 0.97 -13.38
C GLU A 152 -41.65 -0.10 -13.56
N PRO A 153 -42.94 0.15 -13.25
CA PRO A 153 -43.82 -0.91 -12.77
C PRO A 153 -44.40 -1.78 -13.90
N GLN A 154 -43.87 -3.00 -14.08
CA GLN A 154 -44.64 -4.11 -14.68
C GLN A 154 -44.46 -5.45 -13.94
N ARG A 155 -45.56 -6.21 -13.97
CA ARG A 155 -45.98 -7.36 -13.13
C ARG A 155 -45.00 -8.55 -13.02
N PRO A 156 -45.11 -9.37 -11.94
CA PRO A 156 -44.09 -10.34 -11.56
C PRO A 156 -44.09 -11.59 -12.47
N ARG A 157 -42.90 -12.03 -12.88
CA ARG A 157 -42.65 -13.40 -13.32
C ARG A 157 -41.73 -14.08 -12.32
N THR A 158 -42.24 -15.16 -11.75
CA THR A 158 -41.59 -16.08 -10.83
C THR A 158 -40.39 -16.73 -11.52
N ILE A 159 -39.19 -16.58 -10.97
CA ILE A 159 -38.05 -17.44 -11.29
C ILE A 159 -37.51 -17.97 -9.96
N SER A 160 -37.62 -19.29 -9.83
CA SER A 160 -37.17 -20.10 -8.72
C SER A 160 -35.67 -19.92 -8.50
N ALA A 161 -35.29 -19.48 -7.31
CA ALA A 161 -33.91 -19.51 -6.87
C ALA A 161 -33.57 -20.94 -6.43
N THR A 162 -32.84 -21.68 -7.24
CA THR A 162 -32.15 -22.89 -6.80
C THR A 162 -30.81 -22.47 -6.19
N SER A 163 -30.77 -22.46 -4.87
CA SER A 163 -29.56 -22.56 -4.08
C SER A 163 -28.93 -23.93 -4.31
N ASP A 164 -27.68 -23.98 -4.75
CA ASP A 164 -26.77 -25.00 -4.26
C ASP A 164 -25.32 -24.51 -4.33
N THR A 165 -24.66 -24.67 -3.19
CA THR A 165 -23.29 -24.27 -2.92
C THR A 165 -22.44 -25.53 -3.02
N THR A 166 -21.54 -25.61 -4.00
CA THR A 166 -20.39 -26.52 -3.95
C THR A 166 -19.11 -25.70 -3.91
N THR A 167 -18.44 -25.80 -2.77
CA THR A 167 -17.18 -25.17 -2.39
C THR A 167 -16.02 -26.05 -2.89
N ASP A 168 -15.54 -25.81 -4.11
CA ASP A 168 -14.09 -25.67 -4.40
C ASP A 168 -13.83 -25.33 -5.88
N ASP A 169 -14.56 -25.94 -6.82
CA ASP A 169 -14.29 -25.79 -8.27
C ASP A 169 -14.96 -24.58 -8.94
N THR A 170 -15.91 -23.93 -8.27
CA THR A 170 -16.79 -22.90 -8.85
C THR A 170 -16.19 -21.49 -8.84
N ASN A 171 -14.97 -21.30 -8.33
CA ASN A 171 -14.40 -19.97 -8.10
C ASN A 171 -13.70 -19.38 -9.34
N SER A 172 -13.08 -20.20 -10.19
CA SER A 172 -12.24 -19.70 -11.29
C SER A 172 -13.06 -19.10 -12.43
N SER A 173 -14.08 -19.81 -12.91
CA SER A 173 -14.98 -19.32 -13.97
C SER A 173 -15.84 -18.13 -13.52
N PHE A 174 -16.21 -18.11 -12.23
CA PHE A 174 -16.90 -16.99 -11.60
C PHE A 174 -16.04 -15.72 -11.63
N LEU A 175 -14.78 -15.81 -11.19
CA LEU A 175 -13.87 -14.67 -11.15
C LEU A 175 -13.53 -14.19 -12.56
N GLU A 176 -13.29 -15.10 -13.50
CA GLU A 176 -12.95 -14.76 -14.88
C GLU A 176 -14.08 -13.99 -15.57
N ARG A 177 -15.33 -14.43 -15.37
CA ARG A 177 -16.50 -13.81 -15.99
C ARG A 177 -16.82 -12.41 -15.45
N TYR A 178 -16.73 -12.21 -14.14
CA TYR A 178 -17.18 -10.98 -13.50
C TYR A 178 -16.06 -10.00 -13.15
N PHE A 179 -14.82 -10.48 -13.10
CA PHE A 179 -13.62 -9.68 -12.84
C PHE A 179 -12.56 -9.93 -13.91
N PRO A 180 -12.87 -9.60 -15.19
CA PRO A 180 -11.92 -9.78 -16.29
C PRO A 180 -10.70 -8.89 -16.14
N LYS A 181 -10.84 -7.75 -15.46
CA LYS A 181 -9.75 -6.83 -15.10
C LYS A 181 -9.66 -6.69 -13.59
N ARG A 182 -8.46 -6.88 -13.03
CA ARG A 182 -8.21 -6.70 -11.59
C ARG A 182 -7.02 -5.78 -11.36
N TYR A 183 -7.06 -5.01 -10.28
CA TYR A 183 -6.13 -3.92 -10.02
C TYR A 183 -5.59 -4.05 -8.60
N PHE A 184 -4.26 -4.06 -8.46
CA PHE A 184 -3.60 -4.20 -7.16
C PHE A 184 -2.60 -3.07 -6.94
N ILE A 185 -2.64 -2.46 -5.76
CA ILE A 185 -1.59 -1.56 -5.31
C ILE A 185 -0.46 -2.38 -4.69
N LEU A 186 0.75 -2.23 -5.23
CA LEU A 186 1.99 -2.79 -4.67
C LEU A 186 2.90 -1.67 -4.17
N LYS A 187 3.46 -1.86 -2.97
CA LYS A 187 4.24 -0.85 -2.26
C LYS A 187 5.67 -1.31 -2.08
N SER A 188 6.61 -0.53 -2.63
CA SER A 188 8.03 -0.71 -2.35
C SER A 188 8.48 0.14 -1.17
N LEU A 189 9.44 -0.36 -0.38
CA LEU A 189 10.14 0.44 0.63
C LEU A 189 11.07 1.47 -0.02
N THR A 190 11.70 1.12 -1.15
CA THR A 190 12.70 1.95 -1.81
C THR A 190 12.35 2.19 -3.28
N GLN A 191 12.80 3.33 -3.81
CA GLN A 191 12.70 3.60 -5.24
C GLN A 191 13.62 2.68 -6.06
N TYR A 192 14.78 2.34 -5.50
CA TYR A 192 15.77 1.48 -6.14
C TYR A 192 15.17 0.14 -6.61
N ASP A 193 14.33 -0.50 -5.78
CA ASP A 193 13.70 -1.77 -6.15
C ASP A 193 12.79 -1.63 -7.39
N LEU A 194 12.12 -0.49 -7.54
CA LEU A 194 11.25 -0.22 -8.69
C LEU A 194 12.08 0.14 -9.94
N ASP A 195 13.13 0.94 -9.79
CA ASP A 195 14.05 1.26 -10.89
C ASP A 195 14.74 -0.01 -11.42
N LEU A 196 15.14 -0.91 -10.52
CA LEU A 196 15.69 -2.22 -10.85
C LEU A 196 14.64 -3.09 -11.56
N SER A 197 13.40 -3.07 -11.10
CA SER A 197 12.28 -3.79 -11.70
C SER A 197 11.97 -3.31 -13.12
N VAL A 198 12.03 -2.00 -13.38
CA VAL A 198 11.91 -1.43 -14.74
C VAL A 198 13.00 -1.97 -15.66
N THR A 199 14.23 -2.05 -15.16
CA THR A 199 15.38 -2.53 -15.93
C THR A 199 15.32 -4.04 -16.20
N LYS A 200 14.88 -4.82 -15.22
CA LYS A 200 14.89 -6.30 -15.29
C LYS A 200 13.59 -6.92 -15.78
N GLY A 201 12.47 -6.19 -15.74
CA GLY A 201 11.14 -6.75 -16.03
C GLY A 201 10.71 -7.82 -15.03
N LEU A 202 11.16 -7.73 -13.77
CA LEU A 202 10.91 -8.71 -12.71
C LEU A 202 10.35 -8.03 -11.47
N TRP A 203 9.46 -8.73 -10.77
CA TRP A 203 8.99 -8.33 -9.46
C TRP A 203 8.90 -9.52 -8.50
N ALA A 204 9.18 -9.25 -7.23
CA ALA A 204 8.95 -10.19 -6.13
C ALA A 204 8.07 -9.49 -5.10
N THR A 205 7.06 -10.19 -4.60
CA THR A 205 6.13 -9.63 -3.61
C THR A 205 6.34 -10.27 -2.24
N GLN A 206 5.64 -9.78 -1.22
CA GLN A 206 5.65 -10.40 0.10
C GLN A 206 4.86 -11.72 0.06
N LYS A 207 5.32 -12.75 0.78
CA LYS A 207 4.70 -14.10 0.80
C LYS A 207 3.17 -14.10 0.94
N HIS A 208 2.65 -13.17 1.72
CA HIS A 208 1.21 -13.08 1.97
C HIS A 208 0.38 -12.58 0.76
N ASN A 209 1.02 -11.97 -0.25
CA ASN A 209 0.38 -11.49 -1.48
C ASN A 209 0.43 -12.55 -2.59
N GLU A 210 1.37 -13.50 -2.52
CA GLU A 210 1.63 -14.44 -3.61
C GLU A 210 0.37 -15.20 -4.01
N GLY A 211 -0.34 -15.79 -3.04
CA GLY A 211 -1.55 -16.57 -3.32
C GLY A 211 -2.70 -15.76 -3.93
N VAL A 212 -2.89 -14.49 -3.52
CA VAL A 212 -3.98 -13.66 -4.07
C VAL A 212 -3.65 -13.17 -5.48
N LEU A 213 -2.39 -12.85 -5.75
CA LEU A 213 -1.95 -12.40 -7.07
C LEU A 213 -1.85 -13.56 -8.06
N ASP A 214 -1.34 -14.73 -7.65
CA ASP A 214 -1.34 -15.95 -8.47
C ASP A 214 -2.77 -16.33 -8.87
N LYS A 215 -3.69 -16.34 -7.91
CA LYS A 215 -5.12 -16.58 -8.20
C LYS A 215 -5.66 -15.56 -9.19
N ALA A 216 -5.39 -14.27 -8.98
CA ALA A 216 -5.83 -13.23 -9.91
C ALA A 216 -5.26 -13.41 -11.31
N PHE A 217 -4.00 -13.79 -11.42
CA PHE A 217 -3.33 -14.03 -12.69
C PHE A 217 -3.93 -15.21 -13.46
N ARG A 218 -4.37 -16.27 -12.75
CA ARG A 218 -5.00 -17.45 -13.36
C ARG A 218 -6.48 -17.29 -13.69
N THR A 219 -7.17 -16.38 -13.00
CA THR A 219 -8.64 -16.28 -13.08
C THR A 219 -9.13 -14.93 -13.61
N SER A 220 -8.28 -14.14 -14.25
CA SER A 220 -8.64 -12.86 -14.86
C SER A 220 -7.86 -12.66 -16.16
N HIS A 221 -8.47 -11.98 -17.13
CA HIS A 221 -7.81 -11.73 -18.42
C HIS A 221 -6.69 -10.69 -18.30
N ASP A 222 -6.95 -9.60 -17.57
CA ASP A 222 -5.98 -8.54 -17.33
C ASP A 222 -5.78 -8.31 -15.83
N VAL A 223 -4.53 -8.29 -15.39
CA VAL A 223 -4.15 -7.89 -14.05
C VAL A 223 -3.21 -6.69 -14.13
N TYR A 224 -3.55 -5.62 -13.42
CA TYR A 224 -2.76 -4.40 -13.34
C TYR A 224 -2.13 -4.27 -11.96
N LEU A 225 -0.81 -4.17 -11.95
CA LEU A 225 0.00 -3.93 -10.76
C LEU A 225 0.42 -2.47 -10.75
N ILE A 226 -0.10 -1.72 -9.78
CA ILE A 226 0.11 -0.28 -9.64
C ILE A 226 1.11 -0.05 -8.51
N PHE A 227 2.30 0.40 -8.89
CA PHE A 227 3.42 0.53 -7.98
C PHE A 227 3.49 1.92 -7.36
N GLY A 228 3.96 1.99 -6.11
CA GLY A 228 4.42 3.24 -5.54
C GLY A 228 5.38 3.03 -4.39
N VAL A 229 6.34 3.94 -4.23
CA VAL A 229 7.25 3.94 -3.09
C VAL A 229 6.50 4.43 -1.84
N ASN A 230 6.88 3.91 -0.68
CA ASN A 230 6.36 4.43 0.57
C ASN A 230 6.85 5.86 0.81
N LYS A 231 5.92 6.77 1.15
CA LYS A 231 6.20 8.18 1.47
C LYS A 231 6.73 9.03 0.30
N SER A 232 6.64 8.59 -0.95
CA SER A 232 7.03 9.41 -2.13
C SER A 232 6.04 10.54 -2.44
N GLY A 233 4.75 10.35 -2.12
CA GLY A 233 3.70 11.32 -2.49
C GLY A 233 3.14 11.12 -3.90
N GLU A 234 3.51 10.03 -4.57
CA GLU A 234 3.14 9.71 -5.94
C GLU A 234 3.09 8.20 -6.18
N PHE A 235 2.35 7.80 -7.21
CA PHE A 235 2.48 6.46 -7.76
C PHE A 235 3.65 6.44 -8.74
N TYR A 236 4.40 5.34 -8.71
CA TYR A 236 5.61 5.16 -9.50
C TYR A 236 5.25 4.79 -10.94
N GLY A 237 4.40 3.79 -11.13
CA GLY A 237 4.04 3.30 -12.45
C GLY A 237 3.02 2.18 -12.40
N CYS A 238 2.68 1.65 -13.56
CA CYS A 238 1.77 0.52 -13.72
C CYS A 238 2.41 -0.53 -14.61
N ALA A 239 2.26 -1.80 -14.25
CA ALA A 239 2.71 -2.94 -15.03
C ALA A 239 1.63 -4.03 -15.09
N ARG A 240 1.81 -5.00 -15.98
CA ARG A 240 1.04 -6.26 -16.00
C ARG A 240 1.96 -7.45 -15.70
N PRO A 241 1.49 -8.50 -15.00
CA PRO A 241 2.22 -9.76 -14.95
C PRO A 241 2.38 -10.34 -16.36
N ALA A 242 3.50 -11.04 -16.59
CA ALA A 242 3.81 -11.71 -17.84
C ALA A 242 4.46 -13.06 -17.55
N GLY A 243 4.28 -14.03 -18.46
CA GLY A 243 4.93 -15.33 -18.36
C GLY A 243 4.49 -16.18 -17.16
N GLU A 244 5.41 -17.01 -16.66
CA GLU A 244 5.14 -17.95 -15.57
C GLU A 244 5.22 -17.28 -14.19
N TRP A 245 4.34 -17.72 -13.29
CA TRP A 245 4.30 -17.27 -11.90
C TRP A 245 5.35 -18.01 -11.04
N GLY A 246 5.99 -17.30 -10.09
CA GLY A 246 6.99 -17.84 -9.17
C GLY A 246 7.35 -16.85 -8.05
N GLU A 247 8.32 -17.18 -7.18
CA GLU A 247 8.78 -16.30 -6.08
C GLU A 247 9.21 -14.92 -6.59
N SER A 248 9.82 -14.89 -7.77
CA SER A 248 9.94 -13.70 -8.61
C SER A 248 9.25 -13.98 -9.93
N PHE A 249 8.38 -13.08 -10.37
CA PHE A 249 7.60 -13.23 -11.59
C PHE A 249 7.90 -12.10 -12.57
N ARG A 250 7.71 -12.36 -13.87
CA ARG A 250 7.94 -11.35 -14.90
C ARG A 250 6.80 -10.34 -14.92
N ILE A 251 7.14 -9.08 -15.16
CA ILE A 251 6.20 -8.01 -15.38
C ILE A 251 6.59 -7.18 -16.60
N GLU A 252 5.60 -6.60 -17.25
CA GLU A 252 5.78 -5.65 -18.33
C GLU A 252 5.23 -4.29 -17.90
N TRP A 253 6.11 -3.29 -17.87
CA TRP A 253 5.75 -1.92 -17.50
C TRP A 253 4.94 -1.27 -18.62
N ILE A 254 3.76 -0.77 -18.28
CA ILE A 254 2.82 -0.09 -19.17
C ILE A 254 2.96 1.43 -19.02
N LYS A 255 3.21 1.89 -17.79
CA LYS A 255 3.35 3.31 -17.43
C LYS A 255 4.52 3.49 -16.49
N THR A 256 5.35 4.49 -16.74
CA THR A 256 6.52 4.83 -15.91
C THR A 256 6.56 6.29 -15.49
N GLU A 257 5.63 7.12 -15.99
CA GLU A 257 5.44 8.50 -15.58
C GLU A 257 4.93 8.55 -14.14
N ARG A 258 5.52 9.39 -13.29
CA ARG A 258 5.11 9.48 -11.87
C ARG A 258 3.79 10.22 -11.75
N LEU A 259 2.74 9.54 -11.28
CA LEU A 259 1.42 10.17 -11.07
C LEU A 259 1.32 10.73 -9.64
N PRO A 260 1.29 12.06 -9.46
CA PRO A 260 1.26 12.67 -8.13
C PRO A 260 -0.06 12.40 -7.40
N PHE A 261 -0.01 12.13 -6.08
CA PHE A 261 -1.22 11.80 -5.29
C PHE A 261 -2.25 12.93 -5.21
N HIS A 262 -1.88 14.19 -5.50
CA HIS A 262 -2.85 15.27 -5.50
C HIS A 262 -3.88 15.12 -6.64
N ARG A 263 -3.50 14.47 -7.75
CA ARG A 263 -4.38 14.18 -8.89
C ARG A 263 -5.46 13.15 -8.53
N THR A 264 -5.15 12.23 -7.63
CA THR A 264 -6.01 11.09 -7.28
C THR A 264 -6.78 11.28 -5.97
N LYS A 265 -6.76 12.48 -5.37
CA LYS A 265 -7.48 12.79 -4.11
C LYS A 265 -8.98 12.47 -4.13
N HIS A 266 -9.59 12.55 -5.31
CA HIS A 266 -11.02 12.30 -5.52
C HIS A 266 -11.36 10.81 -5.63
N LEU A 267 -10.36 9.95 -5.86
CA LEU A 267 -10.57 8.51 -6.00
C LEU A 267 -10.57 7.85 -4.63
N ARG A 268 -11.66 7.13 -4.33
CA ARG A 268 -11.84 6.36 -3.10
C ARG A 268 -12.11 4.91 -3.45
N ASN A 269 -11.58 3.99 -2.64
CA ASN A 269 -11.74 2.56 -2.85
C ASN A 269 -12.76 1.98 -1.86
N PRO A 270 -13.99 1.63 -2.29
CA PRO A 270 -14.99 0.99 -1.43
C PRO A 270 -14.49 -0.29 -0.76
N TRP A 271 -13.61 -1.04 -1.44
CA TRP A 271 -13.01 -2.27 -0.93
C TRP A 271 -12.00 -2.02 0.20
N ASN A 272 -11.58 -0.78 0.41
CA ASN A 272 -10.67 -0.35 1.48
C ASN A 272 -11.33 0.66 2.42
N HIS A 273 -12.59 0.42 2.81
CA HIS A 273 -13.36 1.31 3.69
C HIS A 273 -13.52 2.72 3.13
N ASP A 274 -13.69 2.85 1.81
CA ASP A 274 -13.86 4.11 1.09
C ASP A 274 -12.74 5.14 1.35
N ARG A 275 -11.54 4.65 1.68
CA ARG A 275 -10.34 5.48 1.83
C ARG A 275 -9.86 5.95 0.46
N GLU A 276 -9.20 7.10 0.43
CA GLU A 276 -8.49 7.57 -0.76
C GLU A 276 -7.56 6.47 -1.29
N VAL A 277 -7.48 6.30 -2.62
CA VAL A 277 -6.70 5.22 -3.24
C VAL A 277 -5.22 5.26 -2.85
N LYS A 278 -4.65 6.45 -2.62
CA LYS A 278 -3.27 6.61 -2.11
C LYS A 278 -3.06 6.00 -0.71
N VAL A 279 -4.12 5.83 0.08
CA VAL A 279 -4.10 5.25 1.43
C VAL A 279 -4.30 3.73 1.33
N SER A 280 -3.43 3.09 0.55
CA SER A 280 -3.41 1.65 0.31
C SER A 280 -2.15 1.02 0.90
N ARG A 281 -2.28 -0.20 1.42
CA ARG A 281 -1.13 -1.02 1.83
C ARG A 281 -0.66 -1.87 0.66
N ASP A 282 0.48 -2.54 0.82
CA ASP A 282 0.94 -3.52 -0.15
C ASP A 282 -0.09 -4.64 -0.34
N GLY A 283 -0.39 -4.99 -1.59
CA GLY A 283 -1.41 -5.99 -1.95
C GLY A 283 -2.86 -5.54 -1.75
N THR A 284 -3.13 -4.23 -1.72
CA THR A 284 -4.53 -3.73 -1.70
C THR A 284 -5.17 -3.97 -3.05
N GLU A 285 -6.32 -4.63 -3.09
CA GLU A 285 -7.11 -4.75 -4.32
C GLU A 285 -8.02 -3.52 -4.48
N LEU A 286 -8.10 -2.98 -5.69
CA LEU A 286 -9.00 -1.88 -6.02
C LEU A 286 -10.27 -2.41 -6.68
N GLU A 287 -11.39 -1.81 -6.32
CA GLU A 287 -12.65 -2.01 -7.03
C GLU A 287 -12.46 -1.67 -8.53
N PRO A 288 -13.02 -2.46 -9.48
CA PRO A 288 -12.68 -2.34 -10.90
C PRO A 288 -12.88 -0.93 -11.49
N THR A 289 -13.98 -0.25 -11.14
CA THR A 289 -14.25 1.11 -11.64
C THR A 289 -13.25 2.12 -11.07
N VAL A 290 -12.81 1.93 -9.81
CA VAL A 290 -11.77 2.76 -9.18
C VAL A 290 -10.40 2.52 -9.82
N GLY A 291 -10.06 1.26 -10.08
CA GLY A 291 -8.83 0.88 -10.77
C GLY A 291 -8.76 1.46 -12.19
N GLU A 292 -9.86 1.38 -12.93
CA GLU A 292 -9.96 1.97 -14.27
C GLU A 292 -9.87 3.51 -14.23
N ALA A 293 -10.58 4.15 -13.30
CA ALA A 293 -10.50 5.60 -13.13
C ALA A 293 -9.07 6.08 -12.80
N LEU A 294 -8.32 5.31 -12.01
CA LEU A 294 -6.92 5.61 -11.72
C LEU A 294 -6.04 5.52 -12.97
N LEU A 295 -6.22 4.51 -13.83
CA LEU A 295 -5.46 4.41 -15.08
C LEU A 295 -5.82 5.53 -16.06
N ARG A 296 -7.10 5.90 -16.18
CA ARG A 296 -7.54 7.04 -17.00
C ARG A 296 -6.96 8.36 -16.52
N GLU A 297 -6.86 8.55 -15.21
CA GLU A 297 -6.22 9.74 -14.64
C GLU A 297 -4.72 9.78 -14.99
N TRP A 298 -4.08 8.62 -15.05
CA TRP A 298 -2.71 8.49 -15.53
C TRP A 298 -2.57 8.85 -17.01
N ASP A 299 -3.47 8.37 -17.88
CA ASP A 299 -3.49 8.71 -19.31
C ASP A 299 -3.59 10.23 -19.52
N ARG A 300 -4.49 10.87 -18.76
CA ARG A 300 -4.66 12.33 -18.78
C ARG A 300 -3.37 13.05 -18.37
N PHE A 301 -2.75 12.60 -17.29
CA PHE A 301 -1.49 13.17 -16.81
C PHE A 301 -0.35 13.02 -17.83
N SER A 302 -0.17 11.83 -18.42
CA SER A 302 0.86 11.60 -19.43
C SER A 302 0.65 12.49 -20.66
N ALA A 303 -0.59 12.70 -21.11
CA ALA A 303 -0.90 13.60 -22.22
C ALA A 303 -0.59 15.07 -21.89
N GLU A 304 -0.91 15.52 -20.67
CA GLU A 304 -0.59 16.88 -20.18
C GLU A 304 0.92 17.14 -20.12
N VAL A 305 1.71 16.13 -19.74
CA VAL A 305 3.18 16.22 -19.68
C VAL A 305 3.79 16.26 -21.07
N ALA A 306 3.35 15.38 -21.97
CA ALA A 306 3.83 15.34 -23.36
C ALA A 306 3.53 16.65 -24.12
N GLY A 307 2.39 17.28 -23.87
CA GLY A 307 2.01 18.56 -24.50
C GLY A 307 2.77 19.80 -23.99
N LYS A 308 3.55 19.68 -22.91
CA LYS A 308 4.33 20.79 -22.31
C LYS A 308 5.82 20.76 -22.64
N GLN A 309 6.26 19.79 -23.45
CA GLN A 309 7.66 19.72 -23.88
C GLN A 309 7.93 20.90 -24.85
N PRO A 310 8.91 21.79 -24.56
CA PRO A 310 9.22 22.90 -25.44
C PRO A 310 9.71 22.37 -26.79
N ALA A 311 9.20 22.96 -27.87
CA ALA A 311 9.69 22.73 -29.22
C ALA A 311 11.21 22.90 -29.21
N ALA A 312 11.95 21.80 -29.44
CA ALA A 312 13.38 21.86 -29.66
C ALA A 312 13.65 22.78 -30.86
N ASP A 313 14.66 23.63 -30.68
CA ASP A 313 15.00 24.78 -31.50
C ASP A 313 14.96 24.49 -33.01
N GLY A 314 14.12 25.26 -33.70
CA GLY A 314 14.08 25.32 -35.15
C GLY A 314 15.41 25.80 -35.70
N GLU A 315 15.86 25.12 -36.76
CA GLU A 315 16.92 25.54 -37.67
C GLU A 315 16.85 27.05 -37.95
N GLY A 316 17.98 27.72 -37.76
CA GLY A 316 18.16 29.11 -38.15
C GLY A 316 17.96 29.28 -39.66
N PRO A 317 17.36 30.39 -40.11
CA PRO A 317 17.16 30.63 -41.53
C PRO A 317 18.51 30.91 -42.22
N SER A 318 18.76 30.17 -43.29
CA SER A 318 19.82 30.45 -44.25
C SER A 318 19.54 31.77 -44.97
N GLU A 319 20.29 32.82 -44.65
CA GLU A 319 20.37 34.00 -45.50
C GLU A 319 21.27 33.72 -46.70
N GLY A 320 20.67 33.83 -47.89
CA GLY A 320 21.38 33.87 -49.16
C GLY A 320 21.68 35.31 -49.59
N GLY A 321 22.87 35.49 -50.16
CA GLY A 321 23.29 36.65 -50.96
C GLY A 321 24.82 36.60 -51.09
N GLY A 322 25.48 36.69 -52.25
CA GLY A 322 25.10 37.01 -53.62
C GLY A 322 26.31 37.68 -54.28
N GLY A 323 26.79 37.14 -55.42
CA GLY A 323 27.78 37.75 -56.32
C GLY A 323 29.25 37.57 -55.90
N GLY A 324 30.24 37.32 -56.76
CA GLY A 324 30.33 37.27 -58.22
C GLY A 324 31.81 37.35 -58.61
N GLY A 325 32.19 36.82 -59.77
CA GLY A 325 33.42 37.24 -60.47
C GLY A 325 34.63 36.30 -60.45
N GLY A 326 34.79 35.56 -61.55
CA GLY A 326 35.98 35.70 -62.41
C GLY A 326 37.29 34.99 -62.04
N GLY A 327 37.88 34.34 -63.04
CA GLY A 327 39.33 34.24 -63.17
C GLY A 327 39.89 32.82 -63.15
N GLY A 328 40.26 32.32 -64.32
CA GLY A 328 40.92 31.03 -64.49
C GLY A 328 42.33 30.96 -63.88
N GLY A 329 42.83 29.74 -63.71
CA GLY A 329 44.17 29.55 -63.15
C GLY A 329 44.60 28.08 -63.03
N ARG A 330 45.08 27.55 -64.14
CA ARG A 330 46.02 26.43 -64.30
C ARG A 330 46.81 25.94 -63.04
N ARG A 331 46.92 24.60 -62.97
CA ARG A 331 48.13 23.76 -62.78
C ARG A 331 48.61 23.33 -61.38
N ARG A 332 48.97 22.02 -61.36
CA ARG A 332 50.08 21.31 -60.67
C ARG A 332 49.85 20.95 -59.18
N ARG A 333 49.82 19.66 -58.80
CA ARG A 333 50.88 18.60 -58.68
C ARG A 333 51.50 18.57 -57.26
N GLY A 334 51.64 17.35 -56.72
CA GLY A 334 52.46 16.95 -55.55
C GLY A 334 51.56 16.65 -54.34
N ARG A 335 51.41 15.42 -53.80
CA ARG A 335 52.31 14.31 -53.44
C ARG A 335 53.35 14.68 -52.36
N GLY A 336 53.21 14.01 -51.22
CA GLY A 336 54.13 13.93 -50.07
C GLY A 336 53.28 13.78 -48.79
N THR A 337 53.02 12.60 -48.18
CA THR A 337 53.91 11.71 -47.40
C THR A 337 54.85 12.46 -46.46
N ASN A 338 54.57 12.47 -45.15
CA ASN A 338 55.18 11.55 -44.18
C ASN A 338 54.73 11.88 -42.74
N ASP A 339 54.65 10.79 -41.96
CA ASP A 339 54.64 10.61 -40.50
C ASP A 339 53.45 11.13 -39.67
#